data_AF-A0A655AV80-F1
#
_entry.id   AF-A0A655AV80-F1
#
_cell.length_a   1.000
_cell.length_b   1.000
_cell.length_c   1.000
_cell.angle_alpha   90.00
_cell.angle_beta   90.00
_cell.angle_gamma   90.00
#
_symmetry.space_group_name_H-M   'P 1'
#
loop_
_entity.id
_entity.type
_entity.pdbx_description
1 polymer ?
#
loop_
_entity_poly.entity_id
_entity_poly.type
_entity_poly.pdbx_seq_one_letter_code
_entity_poly.pdbx_strand_id
1 'polypeptide(L)'
;MDSRIVRLVRDDRAPASVVATQVLVLPGAANFVTSTSGVITAESRESLFWVSGNGVRFGIANDEATLRALGLDPGAAVQAPWPLLRTFAAGPALSRDAALLARDTVPTLGQVAIVTTTAKAGA
;
A
#
# COMPACT_ATOMS: atom_id res chain seq x y z
N MET A 1 -13.23 12.40 -14.88
CA MET A 1 -12.33 12.15 -13.73
C MET A 1 -11.18 11.32 -14.24
N ASP A 2 -9.95 11.72 -13.93
CA ASP A 2 -8.76 10.92 -14.28
C ASP A 2 -8.82 9.59 -13.53
N SER A 3 -8.85 8.46 -14.25
CA SER A 3 -8.98 7.11 -13.68
C SER A 3 -7.77 6.69 -12.84
N ARG A 4 -6.72 7.51 -12.81
CA ARG A 4 -5.48 7.29 -12.04
C ARG A 4 -5.53 7.84 -10.62
N ILE A 5 -6.53 8.66 -10.28
CA ILE A 5 -6.73 9.14 -8.91
C ILE A 5 -7.49 8.06 -8.14
N VAL A 6 -6.77 7.38 -7.24
CA VAL A 6 -7.34 6.33 -6.41
C VAL A 6 -7.74 6.91 -5.07
N ARG A 7 -9.01 6.76 -4.70
CA ARG A 7 -9.47 7.06 -3.34
C ARG A 7 -9.06 5.91 -2.42
N LEU A 8 -8.28 6.23 -1.40
CA LEU A 8 -7.84 5.23 -0.43
C LEU A 8 -8.96 4.91 0.55
N VAL A 9 -9.15 3.61 0.79
CA VAL A 9 -9.96 3.14 1.92
C VAL A 9 -9.08 3.21 3.16
N ARG A 10 -9.44 4.13 4.06
CA ARG A 10 -8.70 4.32 5.31
C ARG A 10 -9.26 3.40 6.38
N ASP A 11 -8.37 2.59 6.95
CA ASP A 11 -8.66 1.78 8.13
C ASP A 11 -8.65 2.66 9.40
N ASP A 12 -7.83 3.70 9.37
CA ASP A 12 -7.72 4.76 10.37
C ASP A 12 -8.63 5.94 9.99
N ARG A 13 -9.63 6.23 10.82
CA ARG A 13 -10.51 7.41 10.69
C ARG A 13 -10.19 8.52 11.69
N ALA A 14 -9.04 8.46 12.35
CA ALA A 14 -8.65 9.46 13.32
C ALA A 14 -8.40 10.81 12.60
N PRO A 15 -8.74 11.95 13.21
CA PRO A 15 -8.49 13.27 12.63
C PRO A 15 -6.99 13.55 12.45
N ALA A 16 -6.13 12.84 13.19
CA ALA A 16 -4.67 12.91 13.09
C ALA A 16 -4.07 11.91 12.09
N SER A 17 -4.90 11.21 11.30
CA SER A 17 -4.42 10.29 10.28
C SER A 17 -3.50 11.00 9.30
N VAL A 18 -2.39 10.35 8.99
CA VAL A 18 -1.45 10.81 7.97
C VAL A 18 -1.62 10.10 6.64
N VAL A 19 -2.55 9.14 6.58
CA VAL A 19 -2.90 8.44 5.35
C VAL A 19 -3.69 9.38 4.46
N ALA A 20 -3.25 9.51 3.20
CA ALA A 20 -3.88 10.36 2.22
C ALA A 20 -5.32 9.91 1.94
N THR A 21 -6.18 10.85 1.59
CA THR A 21 -7.54 10.54 1.13
C THR A 21 -7.53 10.00 -0.31
N GLN A 22 -6.61 10.50 -1.12
CA GLN A 22 -6.46 10.15 -2.54
C GLN A 22 -4.98 10.09 -2.90
N VAL A 23 -4.64 9.22 -3.84
CA VAL A 23 -3.30 9.04 -4.36
C VAL A 23 -3.34 9.04 -5.88
N LEU A 24 -2.30 9.62 -6.50
CA LEU A 24 -2.02 9.51 -7.91
C LEU A 24 -0.67 8.80 -8.08
N VAL A 25 -0.67 7.62 -8.70
CA VAL A 25 0.55 6.92 -9.12
C VAL A 25 0.66 6.99 -10.63
N LEU A 26 1.74 7.59 -11.13
CA LEU A 26 1.95 7.74 -12.57
C LEU A 26 2.52 6.44 -13.17
N PRO A 27 2.23 6.15 -14.45
CA PRO A 27 2.94 5.11 -15.19
C PRO A 27 4.45 5.34 -15.14
N GLY A 28 5.22 4.31 -14.83
CA GLY A 28 6.68 4.40 -14.68
C GLY A 28 7.16 4.97 -13.35
N ALA A 29 6.27 5.27 -12.40
CA ALA A 29 6.67 5.59 -11.03
C ALA A 29 7.43 4.40 -10.40
N ALA A 30 8.44 4.71 -9.59
CA ALA A 30 9.18 3.69 -8.86
C ALA A 30 8.27 3.04 -7.81
N ASN A 31 8.05 1.73 -7.97
CA ASN A 31 7.23 0.95 -7.04
C ASN A 31 8.08 0.27 -5.97
N PHE A 32 9.36 0.01 -6.23
CA PHE A 32 10.27 -0.57 -5.25
C PHE A 32 11.13 0.51 -4.60
N VAL A 33 10.94 0.71 -3.30
CA VAL A 33 11.53 1.82 -2.57
C VAL A 33 12.17 1.37 -1.27
N THR A 34 13.21 2.09 -0.85
CA THR A 34 13.80 1.97 0.48
C THR A 34 13.50 3.23 1.26
N SER A 35 13.06 3.10 2.51
CA SER A 35 12.87 4.25 3.38
C SER A 35 14.21 4.81 3.82
N THR A 36 14.30 6.13 3.79
CA THR A 36 15.30 6.90 4.53
C THR A 36 14.62 7.59 5.72
N SER A 37 15.39 7.84 6.78
CA SER A 37 14.93 8.68 7.89
C SER A 37 14.54 10.08 7.39
N GLY A 38 13.67 10.78 8.12
CA GLY A 38 13.12 12.08 7.74
C GLY A 38 14.12 13.24 7.68
N VAL A 39 15.42 12.96 7.82
CA VAL A 39 16.52 13.91 7.68
C VAL A 39 16.99 13.87 6.22
N ILE A 40 17.15 15.04 5.60
CA ILE A 40 17.50 15.20 4.17
C ILE A 40 18.82 14.47 3.80
N THR A 41 19.69 14.21 4.79
CA THR A 41 21.01 13.57 4.64
C THR A 41 21.06 12.12 5.14
N ALA A 42 19.92 11.46 5.38
CA ALA A 42 19.92 10.13 5.96
C ALA A 42 20.45 9.08 4.96
N GLU A 43 21.64 8.53 5.24
CA GLU A 43 22.25 7.41 4.50
C GLU A 43 21.66 6.04 4.87
N SER A 44 20.83 5.95 5.92
CA SER A 44 20.27 4.69 6.41
C SER A 44 19.18 4.14 5.48
N ARG A 45 19.41 2.94 4.93
CA ARG A 45 18.37 2.09 4.32
C ARG A 45 17.69 1.31 5.43
N GLU A 46 16.57 1.82 5.94
CA GLU A 46 15.96 1.25 7.15
C GLU A 46 14.96 0.13 6.85
N SER A 47 14.23 0.21 5.74
CA SER A 47 13.20 -0.77 5.37
C SER A 47 12.88 -0.71 3.88
N LEU A 48 12.56 -1.87 3.30
CA LEU A 48 12.15 -2.01 1.90
C LEU A 48 10.62 -2.04 1.77
N PHE A 49 10.09 -1.41 0.73
CA PHE A 49 8.67 -1.38 0.45
C PHE A 49 8.37 -1.56 -1.04
N TRP A 50 7.23 -2.21 -1.32
CA TRP A 50 6.55 -2.11 -2.60
C TRP A 50 5.37 -1.15 -2.48
N VAL A 51 5.30 -0.16 -3.36
CA VAL A 51 4.16 0.77 -3.49
C VAL A 51 3.39 0.37 -4.74
N SER A 52 2.12 0.06 -4.55
CA SER A 52 1.23 -0.36 -5.63
C SER A 52 0.53 0.82 -6.28
N GLY A 53 0.08 0.64 -7.53
CA GLY A 53 -0.64 1.68 -8.28
C GLY A 53 -1.98 2.10 -7.68
N ASN A 54 -2.57 1.28 -6.79
CA ASN A 54 -3.76 1.62 -6.02
C ASN A 54 -3.45 2.31 -4.67
N GLY A 55 -2.18 2.67 -4.44
CA GLY A 55 -1.76 3.48 -3.31
C GLY A 55 -1.62 2.72 -1.98
N VAL A 56 -1.36 1.42 -2.04
CA VAL A 56 -1.02 0.60 -0.87
C VAL A 56 0.48 0.36 -0.81
N ARG A 57 1.10 0.56 0.35
CA ARG A 57 2.50 0.22 0.65
C ARG A 57 2.58 -1.13 1.36
N PHE A 58 3.47 -2.00 0.91
CA PHE A 58 3.73 -3.31 1.51
C PHE A 58 5.19 -3.35 1.96
N GLY A 59 5.44 -3.58 3.25
CA GLY A 59 6.80 -3.79 3.74
C GLY A 59 7.36 -5.11 3.22
N ILE A 60 8.64 -5.16 2.88
CA ILE A 60 9.30 -6.35 2.33
C ILE A 60 10.31 -6.86 3.36
N ALA A 61 10.28 -8.15 3.66
CA ALA A 61 11.34 -8.77 4.46
C ALA A 61 12.67 -8.71 3.70
N ASN A 62 13.70 -8.15 4.35
CA ASN A 62 15.02 -7.94 3.75
C ASN A 62 15.91 -9.18 3.90
N ASP A 63 15.40 -10.32 3.45
CA ASP A 63 16.14 -11.59 3.37
C ASP A 63 16.26 -12.02 1.91
N GLU A 64 17.36 -12.72 1.57
CA GLU A 64 17.66 -13.10 0.19
C GLU A 64 16.56 -13.98 -0.43
N ALA A 65 15.95 -14.87 0.35
CA ALA A 65 14.93 -15.77 -0.15
C ALA A 65 13.66 -15.01 -0.57
N THR A 66 13.20 -14.05 0.24
CA THR A 66 12.07 -13.18 -0.10
C THR A 66 12.39 -12.31 -1.30
N LEU A 67 13.55 -11.63 -1.34
CA LEU A 67 13.93 -10.76 -2.44
C LEU A 67 14.06 -11.52 -3.76
N ARG A 68 14.69 -12.70 -3.73
CA ARG A 68 14.78 -13.61 -4.89
C ARG A 68 13.42 -14.07 -5.36
N ALA A 69 12.53 -14.48 -4.44
CA ALA A 69 11.19 -14.95 -4.79
C ALA A 69 10.32 -13.84 -5.43
N LEU A 70 10.53 -12.58 -5.03
CA LEU A 70 9.88 -11.41 -5.60
C LEU A 70 10.58 -10.87 -6.86
N GLY A 71 11.77 -11.39 -7.22
CA GLY A 71 12.57 -10.89 -8.34
C GLY A 71 13.11 -9.47 -8.13
N LEU A 72 13.37 -9.09 -6.88
CA LEU A 72 13.83 -7.75 -6.52
C LEU A 72 15.33 -7.74 -6.23
N ASP A 73 16.03 -6.77 -6.82
CA ASP A 73 17.41 -6.43 -6.48
C ASP A 73 17.40 -5.26 -5.48
N PRO A 74 17.84 -5.44 -4.22
CA PRO A 74 17.85 -4.36 -3.22
C PRO A 74 18.68 -3.15 -3.66
N GLY A 75 19.67 -3.32 -4.53
CA GLY A 75 20.45 -2.22 -5.12
C GLY A 75 19.61 -1.28 -5.98
N ALA A 76 18.56 -1.79 -6.62
CA ALA A 76 17.66 -1.04 -7.49
C ALA A 76 16.55 -0.27 -6.73
N ALA A 77 16.46 -0.41 -5.41
CA ALA A 77 15.46 0.30 -4.61
C ALA A 77 15.68 1.81 -4.66
N VAL A 78 14.66 2.56 -5.06
CA VAL A 78 14.70 4.03 -5.06
C VAL A 78 14.50 4.54 -3.63
N GLN A 79 15.34 5.48 -3.19
CA GLN A 79 15.20 6.06 -1.86
C GLN A 79 13.98 6.99 -1.81
N ALA A 80 13.18 6.85 -0.75
CA ALA A 80 12.07 7.75 -0.47
C ALA A 80 12.00 8.12 1.02
N PRO A 81 11.75 9.39 1.37
CA PRO A 81 11.58 9.81 2.75
C PRO A 81 10.38 9.12 3.41
N TRP A 82 10.57 8.62 4.64
CA TRP A 82 9.47 8.02 5.42
C TRP A 82 8.20 8.89 5.52
N PRO A 83 8.29 10.23 5.71
CA PRO A 83 7.11 11.09 5.74
C PRO A 83 6.21 11.00 4.50
N LEU A 84 6.76 10.69 3.32
CA LEU A 84 5.99 10.47 2.10
C LEU A 84 5.40 9.06 2.06
N LEU A 85 6.21 8.05 2.37
CA LEU A 85 5.78 6.64 2.33
C LEU A 85 4.61 6.36 3.28
N ARG A 86 4.61 6.95 4.48
CA ARG A 86 3.54 6.74 5.47
C ARG A 86 2.17 7.30 5.07
N THR A 87 2.10 8.09 4.00
CA THR A 87 0.82 8.62 3.47
C THR A 87 0.05 7.60 2.64
N PHE A 88 0.71 6.57 2.13
CA PHE A 88 0.07 5.45 1.43
C PHE A 88 -0.63 4.52 2.43
N ALA A 89 -1.70 3.83 2.02
CA ALA A 89 -2.38 2.86 2.88
C ALA A 89 -1.46 1.69 3.24
N ALA A 90 -1.61 1.10 4.44
CA ALA A 90 -0.76 0.00 4.89
C ALA A 90 -1.31 -1.34 4.39
N GLY A 91 -0.49 -2.11 3.68
CA GLY A 91 -0.77 -3.49 3.31
C GLY A 91 -0.05 -4.49 4.22
N PRO A 92 -0.36 -5.79 4.09
CA PRO A 92 0.39 -6.86 4.74
C PRO A 92 1.88 -6.86 4.31
N ALA A 93 2.75 -7.38 5.17
CA ALA A 93 4.15 -7.56 4.81
C ALA A 93 4.31 -8.64 3.72
N LEU A 94 5.20 -8.40 2.76
CA LEU A 94 5.67 -9.39 1.80
C LEU A 94 6.82 -10.17 2.44
N SER A 95 6.49 -11.34 2.96
CA SER A 95 7.43 -12.27 3.59
C SER A 95 6.89 -13.68 3.48
N ARG A 96 7.77 -14.68 3.63
CA ARG A 96 7.37 -16.09 3.66
C ARG A 96 6.37 -16.37 4.77
N ASP A 97 6.64 -15.86 5.97
CA ASP A 97 5.78 -16.11 7.13
C ASP A 97 4.39 -15.52 6.92
N ALA A 98 4.31 -14.27 6.44
CA ALA A 98 3.03 -13.63 6.12
C ALA A 98 2.24 -14.38 5.03
N ALA A 99 2.92 -14.99 4.07
CA ALA A 99 2.30 -15.76 2.99
C ALA A 99 1.76 -17.13 3.44
N LEU A 100 2.27 -17.68 4.55
CA LEU A 100 1.76 -18.93 5.13
C LEU A 100 0.46 -18.73 5.93
N LEU A 101 0.08 -17.48 6.24
CA LEU A 101 -1.21 -17.22 6.87
C LEU A 101 -2.32 -17.34 5.83
N ALA A 102 -3.33 -18.16 6.15
CA ALA A 102 -4.60 -18.13 5.43
C ALA A 102 -5.23 -16.74 5.59
N ARG A 103 -5.52 -16.09 4.46
CA ARG A 103 -6.15 -14.77 4.39
C ARG A 103 -7.40 -14.87 3.53
N ASP A 104 -8.56 -14.74 4.15
CA ASP A 104 -9.80 -14.50 3.40
C ASP A 104 -9.76 -13.05 2.91
N THR A 105 -9.59 -12.87 1.60
CA THR A 105 -9.61 -11.55 0.97
C THR A 105 -10.86 -11.42 0.13
N VAL A 106 -11.52 -10.27 0.22
CA VAL A 106 -12.60 -9.92 -0.69
C VAL A 106 -11.95 -9.30 -1.93
N PRO A 107 -12.08 -9.90 -3.13
CA PRO A 107 -11.51 -9.32 -4.32
C PRO A 107 -12.18 -7.98 -4.61
N THR A 108 -11.38 -6.98 -5.01
CA THR A 108 -11.87 -5.66 -5.42
C THR A 108 -12.52 -5.74 -6.81
N LEU A 109 -13.54 -6.59 -6.98
CA LEU A 109 -14.37 -6.58 -8.18
C LEU A 109 -15.37 -5.44 -8.02
N GLY A 110 -15.02 -4.30 -8.63
CA GLY A 110 -15.78 -3.07 -8.56
C GLY A 110 -17.22 -3.24 -9.06
N GLN A 111 -18.16 -3.33 -8.12
CA GLN A 111 -19.31 -2.45 -7.93
C GLN A 111 -20.05 -2.96 -6.69
N VAL A 112 -19.91 -2.25 -5.57
CA VAL A 112 -20.79 -2.48 -4.42
C VAL A 112 -22.16 -1.97 -4.83
N ALA A 113 -23.04 -2.87 -5.29
CA ALA A 113 -24.44 -2.54 -5.50
C ALA A 113 -25.04 -2.22 -4.12
N ILE A 114 -25.46 -0.96 -3.93
CA ILE A 114 -26.27 -0.61 -2.77
C ILE A 114 -27.58 -1.36 -2.92
N VAL A 115 -27.78 -2.38 -2.09
CA VAL A 115 -29.07 -3.06 -1.99
C VAL A 115 -29.98 -2.14 -1.19
N THR A 116 -30.77 -1.33 -1.88
CA THR A 116 -31.88 -0.63 -1.27
C THR A 116 -32.94 -1.68 -0.96
N THR A 117 -32.95 -2.23 0.25
CA THR A 117 -34.08 -3.04 0.72
C THR A 117 -35.29 -2.15 0.82
N THR A 118 -36.19 -2.24 -0.16
CA THR A 118 -37.54 -1.68 -0.05
C THR A 118 -38.28 -2.49 1.01
N ALA A 119 -38.26 -2.00 2.24
CA ALA A 119 -39.16 -2.50 3.27
C ALA A 119 -40.60 -2.26 2.79
N LYS A 120 -41.34 -3.36 2.55
CA LYS A 120 -42.77 -3.32 2.26
C LYS A 120 -43.48 -2.80 3.51
N ALA A 121 -44.10 -1.62 3.42
CA ALA A 121 -44.97 -1.13 4.48
C ALA A 121 -46.11 -2.15 4.71
N GLY A 122 -46.30 -2.52 5.97
CA GLY A 122 -47.33 -3.45 6.42
C GLY A 122 -48.74 -2.99 6.03
N ALA A 123 -49.60 -4.00 5.85
CA ALA A 123 -51.00 -3.91 5.44
C ALA A 123 -51.89 -3.13 6.42
#